data_AF-A0A941ZYH0-F1
#
_entry.id   AF-A0A941ZYH0-F1
#
_cell.length_a   1.000
_cell.length_b   1.000
_cell.length_c   1.000
_cell.angle_alpha   90.00
_cell.angle_beta   90.00
_cell.angle_gamma   90.00
#
_symmetry.space_group_name_H-M   'P 1'
#
loop_
_entity.id
_entity.type
_entity.pdbx_description
1 polymer ?
#
loop_
_entity_poly.entity_id
_entity_poly.type
_entity_poly.pdbx_seq_one_letter_code
_entity_poly.pdbx_strand_id
1 'polypeptide(L)'
;LEVPIYTSSPGDSSIGMNVAEQALSGSRLRVDVSADVNETAAIVLEAKRAGGKSGALIAGGGSPKNFLLQTEPQIQEVLGIDERGHDFFLQLTDARPDTGGLSGATPGEAVSWGKIDPDMLPGTVVCYMDNTVSLPLLTAYALARHAPRPLKRLYGRRDAMMARLRDEYQAALTFRNQRADDAKGRA
;
A
#
# COMPACT_ATOMS: atom_id res chain seq x y z
N LEU A 1 -18.59 -0.31 -9.26
CA LEU A 1 -17.70 0.35 -8.27
C LEU A 1 -16.25 0.42 -8.78
N GLU A 2 -15.73 -0.64 -9.42
CA GLU A 2 -14.34 -0.67 -9.96
C GLU A 2 -13.29 -0.29 -8.91
N VAL A 3 -13.52 -0.78 -7.68
CA VAL A 3 -12.61 -0.68 -6.55
C VAL A 3 -11.87 -2.01 -6.46
N PRO A 4 -10.54 -2.04 -6.67
CA PRO A 4 -9.78 -3.28 -6.52
C PRO A 4 -9.74 -3.71 -5.05
N ILE A 5 -9.71 -5.02 -4.82
CA ILE A 5 -9.65 -5.63 -3.49
C ILE A 5 -8.43 -6.55 -3.48
N TYR A 6 -7.58 -6.37 -2.48
CA TYR A 6 -6.36 -7.14 -2.32
C TYR A 6 -6.38 -7.86 -0.97
N THR A 7 -5.68 -8.98 -0.91
CA THR A 7 -5.42 -9.70 0.34
C THR A 7 -3.93 -9.92 0.47
N SER A 8 -3.39 -9.57 1.64
CA SER A 8 -1.97 -9.71 1.93
C SER A 8 -1.57 -11.15 2.27
N SER A 9 -2.55 -12.01 2.55
CA SER A 9 -2.34 -13.41 2.94
C SER A 9 -3.38 -14.32 2.28
N PRO A 10 -3.39 -14.48 0.94
CA PRO A 10 -4.42 -15.27 0.23
C PRO A 10 -4.49 -16.73 0.67
N GLY A 11 -3.35 -17.32 1.05
CA GLY A 11 -3.26 -18.69 1.55
C GLY A 11 -3.84 -18.88 2.95
N ASP A 12 -3.88 -17.83 3.78
CA ASP A 12 -4.42 -17.86 5.14
C ASP A 12 -5.93 -17.59 5.13
N SER A 13 -6.66 -18.46 4.42
CA SER A 13 -8.11 -18.37 4.27
C SER A 13 -8.70 -19.70 3.85
N SER A 14 -10.00 -19.90 4.10
CA SER A 14 -10.71 -21.09 3.59
C SER A 14 -10.64 -21.20 2.06
N ILE A 15 -10.59 -20.08 1.34
CA ILE A 15 -10.38 -20.06 -0.10
C ILE A 15 -8.97 -20.58 -0.44
N GLY A 16 -7.96 -20.09 0.26
CA GLY A 16 -6.57 -20.55 0.13
C GLY A 16 -6.41 -22.05 0.39
N MET A 17 -7.10 -22.57 1.41
CA MET A 17 -7.13 -24.01 1.71
C MET A 17 -7.72 -24.83 0.56
N ASN A 18 -8.82 -24.38 -0.05
CA ASN A 18 -9.40 -25.06 -1.20
C ASN A 18 -8.47 -24.99 -2.43
N VAL A 19 -7.80 -23.86 -2.67
CA VAL A 19 -6.79 -23.76 -3.73
C VAL A 19 -5.64 -24.74 -3.49
N ALA A 20 -5.21 -24.92 -2.24
CA ALA A 20 -4.17 -25.87 -1.87
C ALA A 20 -4.58 -27.32 -2.11
N GLU A 21 -5.82 -27.71 -1.78
CA GLU A 21 -6.35 -29.04 -2.12
C GLU A 21 -6.37 -29.25 -3.64
N GLN A 22 -6.90 -28.30 -4.40
CA GLN A 22 -6.93 -28.39 -5.86
C GLN A 22 -5.53 -28.53 -6.48
N ALA A 23 -4.51 -27.92 -5.87
CA ALA A 23 -3.13 -28.07 -6.32
C ALA A 23 -2.63 -29.52 -6.19
N LEU A 24 -3.03 -30.25 -5.15
CA LEU A 24 -2.72 -31.69 -4.99
C LEU A 24 -3.46 -32.54 -6.04
N SER A 25 -4.65 -32.10 -6.43
CA SER A 25 -5.46 -32.69 -7.50
C SER A 25 -4.98 -32.33 -8.92
N GLY A 26 -3.80 -31.71 -9.06
CA GLY A 26 -3.17 -31.39 -10.35
C GLY A 26 -3.54 -30.02 -10.93
N SER A 27 -4.31 -29.20 -10.22
CA SER A 27 -4.65 -27.85 -10.67
C SER A 27 -3.41 -26.95 -10.79
N ARG A 28 -3.34 -26.21 -11.89
CA ARG A 28 -2.30 -25.21 -12.16
C ARG A 28 -2.70 -23.79 -11.78
N LEU A 29 -3.89 -23.58 -11.21
CA LEU A 29 -4.28 -22.29 -10.68
C LEU A 29 -3.30 -21.86 -9.59
N ARG A 30 -2.69 -20.68 -9.74
CA ARG A 30 -1.76 -20.10 -8.77
C ARG A 30 -2.14 -18.63 -8.55
N VAL A 31 -2.09 -18.21 -7.30
CA VAL A 31 -2.26 -16.80 -6.92
C VAL A 31 -0.92 -16.11 -7.12
N ASP A 32 -0.88 -15.08 -7.95
CA ASP A 32 0.30 -14.26 -8.14
C ASP A 32 0.29 -13.07 -7.16
N VAL A 33 0.93 -13.26 -6.02
CA VAL A 33 1.07 -12.20 -5.00
C VAL A 33 1.97 -11.06 -5.47
N SER A 34 2.85 -11.29 -6.44
CA SER A 34 3.75 -10.25 -6.97
C SER A 34 2.98 -9.27 -7.86
N ALA A 35 1.94 -9.75 -8.54
CA ALA A 35 1.02 -8.88 -9.27
C ALA A 35 0.33 -7.89 -8.32
N ASP A 36 -0.18 -8.34 -7.18
CA ASP A 36 -0.87 -7.48 -6.20
C ASP A 36 0.07 -6.43 -5.58
N VAL A 37 1.31 -6.82 -5.24
CA VAL A 37 2.32 -5.86 -4.73
C VAL A 37 2.60 -4.76 -5.74
N ASN A 38 2.78 -5.12 -7.01
CA ASN A 38 3.04 -4.12 -8.05
C ASN A 38 1.80 -3.29 -8.40
N GLU A 39 0.60 -3.88 -8.44
CA GLU A 39 -0.63 -3.14 -8.77
C GLU A 39 -0.97 -2.12 -7.68
N THR A 40 -0.80 -2.48 -6.40
CA THR A 40 -1.00 -1.54 -5.29
C THR A 40 0.02 -0.40 -5.30
N ALA A 41 1.30 -0.69 -5.56
CA ALA A 41 2.31 0.34 -5.76
C ALA A 41 1.99 1.27 -6.96
N ALA A 42 1.53 0.70 -8.08
CA ALA A 42 1.14 1.47 -9.26
C ALA A 42 -0.02 2.44 -8.97
N ILE A 43 -0.99 2.04 -8.14
CA ILE A 43 -2.11 2.89 -7.73
C ILE A 43 -1.62 4.11 -6.92
N VAL A 44 -0.69 3.88 -5.99
CA VAL A 44 -0.12 4.96 -5.16
C VAL A 44 0.70 5.91 -6.02
N LEU A 45 1.57 5.38 -6.88
CA LEU A 45 2.38 6.16 -7.81
C LEU A 45 1.50 7.01 -8.74
N GLU A 46 0.47 6.43 -9.35
CA GLU A 46 -0.44 7.16 -10.23
C GLU A 46 -1.15 8.32 -9.50
N ALA A 47 -1.56 8.12 -8.24
CA ALA A 47 -2.20 9.18 -7.47
C ALA A 47 -1.30 10.42 -7.35
N LYS A 48 0.01 10.21 -7.17
CA LYS A 48 1.01 11.26 -7.01
C LYS A 48 1.36 11.91 -8.35
N ARG A 49 1.59 11.10 -9.38
CA ARG A 49 1.90 11.58 -10.75
C ARG A 49 0.74 12.34 -11.39
N ALA A 50 -0.50 12.05 -11.02
CA ALA A 50 -1.68 12.79 -11.45
C ALA A 50 -1.89 14.12 -10.68
N GLY A 51 -0.93 14.55 -9.85
CA GLY A 51 -1.05 15.75 -9.01
C GLY A 51 -2.04 15.60 -7.85
N GLY A 52 -2.43 14.36 -7.54
CA GLY A 52 -3.31 14.02 -6.45
C GLY A 52 -2.55 13.73 -5.15
N LYS A 53 -3.30 13.22 -4.17
CA LYS A 53 -2.79 12.79 -2.87
C LYS A 53 -3.18 11.34 -2.59
N SER A 54 -2.33 10.64 -1.84
CA SER A 54 -2.59 9.30 -1.31
C SER A 54 -2.90 9.36 0.19
N GLY A 55 -3.68 8.41 0.69
CA GLY A 55 -4.05 8.39 2.11
C GLY A 55 -4.32 6.98 2.59
N ALA A 56 -3.78 6.65 3.76
CA ALA A 56 -3.97 5.38 4.45
C ALA A 56 -5.07 5.51 5.50
N LEU A 57 -6.18 4.81 5.30
CA LEU A 57 -7.19 4.56 6.34
C LEU A 57 -7.11 3.11 6.76
N ILE A 58 -6.73 2.86 8.00
CA ILE A 58 -6.46 1.53 8.53
C ILE A 58 -7.42 1.27 9.68
N ALA A 59 -8.22 0.20 9.58
CA ALA A 59 -9.01 -0.33 10.68
C ALA A 59 -8.32 -1.61 11.20
N GLY A 60 -7.73 -1.54 12.39
CA GLY A 60 -6.90 -2.57 13.00
C GLY A 60 -5.41 -2.42 12.70
N GLY A 61 -4.76 -3.55 12.39
CA GLY A 61 -3.31 -3.64 12.19
C GLY A 61 -2.92 -4.86 11.35
N GLY A 62 -1.84 -5.54 11.75
CA GLY A 62 -1.40 -6.80 11.16
C GLY A 62 -0.97 -6.72 9.70
N SER A 63 -1.14 -7.84 8.98
CA SER A 63 -0.74 -8.00 7.58
C SER A 63 -1.38 -6.93 6.66
N PRO A 64 -2.69 -6.59 6.77
CA PRO A 64 -3.29 -5.53 5.96
C PRO A 64 -2.66 -4.14 6.14
N LYS A 65 -2.28 -3.77 7.38
CA LYS A 65 -1.55 -2.50 7.64
C LYS A 65 -0.22 -2.47 6.90
N ASN A 66 0.57 -3.54 6.99
CA ASN A 66 1.85 -3.57 6.30
C ASN A 66 1.69 -3.61 4.78
N PHE A 67 0.75 -4.40 4.27
CA PHE A 67 0.54 -4.55 2.84
C PHE A 67 0.13 -3.24 2.16
N LEU A 68 -0.66 -2.40 2.83
CA LEU A 68 -0.98 -1.06 2.37
C LEU A 68 0.27 -0.16 2.39
N LEU A 69 0.98 -0.12 3.52
CA LEU A 69 2.09 0.81 3.72
C LEU A 69 3.38 0.42 2.99
N GLN A 70 3.57 -0.87 2.65
CA GLN A 70 4.77 -1.33 1.94
C GLN A 70 4.81 -0.90 0.47
N THR A 71 3.72 -0.33 -0.05
CA THR A 71 3.69 0.26 -1.39
C THR A 71 4.77 1.33 -1.53
N GLU A 72 5.02 2.11 -0.50
CA GLU A 72 6.03 3.17 -0.50
C GLU A 72 7.48 2.66 -0.55
N PRO A 73 7.94 1.76 0.34
CA PRO A 73 9.27 1.17 0.19
C PRO A 73 9.41 0.30 -1.08
N GLN A 74 8.31 -0.29 -1.57
CA GLN A 74 8.33 -0.95 -2.88
C GLN A 74 8.67 0.04 -4.00
N ILE A 75 8.06 1.24 -4.00
CA ILE A 75 8.34 2.27 -5.01
C ILE A 75 9.75 2.85 -4.82
N GLN A 76 10.07 3.31 -3.59
CA GLN A 76 11.27 4.09 -3.30
C GLN A 76 12.53 3.23 -3.21
N GLU A 77 12.52 2.17 -2.39
CA GLU A 77 13.72 1.40 -2.08
C GLU A 77 13.95 0.27 -3.08
N VAL A 78 12.90 -0.49 -3.41
CA VAL A 78 13.02 -1.68 -4.26
C VAL A 78 13.10 -1.27 -5.74
N LEU A 79 12.12 -0.50 -6.21
CA LEU A 79 12.07 -0.07 -7.60
C LEU A 79 12.99 1.14 -7.87
N GLY A 80 13.36 1.92 -6.84
CA GLY A 80 14.26 3.07 -7.00
C GLY A 80 13.59 4.27 -7.67
N ILE A 81 12.26 4.35 -7.60
CA ILE A 81 11.47 5.43 -8.18
C ILE A 81 11.32 6.54 -7.14
N ASP A 82 11.62 7.77 -7.53
CA ASP A 82 11.50 8.93 -6.65
C ASP A 82 10.03 9.24 -6.34
N GLU A 83 9.69 9.17 -5.06
CA GLU A 83 8.35 9.31 -4.52
C GLU A 83 8.48 9.72 -3.03
N ARG A 84 7.49 10.47 -2.51
CA ARG A 84 7.38 10.82 -1.10
C ARG A 84 6.07 10.26 -0.55
N GLY A 85 6.16 9.43 0.49
CA GLY A 85 5.09 8.53 0.93
C GLY A 85 3.71 9.14 1.23
N HIS A 86 2.84 8.41 1.93
CA HIS A 86 1.44 8.82 2.05
C HIS A 86 1.22 10.23 2.64
N ASP A 87 0.28 10.98 2.04
CA ASP A 87 -0.06 12.34 2.48
C ASP A 87 -0.95 12.36 3.73
N PHE A 88 -1.75 11.32 3.92
CA PHE A 88 -2.66 11.20 5.05
C PHE A 88 -2.56 9.83 5.69
N PHE A 89 -2.65 9.80 7.03
CA PHE A 89 -2.64 8.57 7.81
C PHE A 89 -3.68 8.65 8.91
N LEU A 90 -4.62 7.72 8.91
CA LEU A 90 -5.59 7.49 9.97
C LEU A 90 -5.63 6.00 10.30
N GLN A 91 -5.25 5.66 11.52
CA GLN A 91 -5.37 4.30 12.05
C GLN A 91 -6.37 4.27 13.20
N LEU A 92 -7.31 3.33 13.16
CA LEU A 92 -8.18 2.93 14.26
C LEU A 92 -7.67 1.59 14.76
N THR A 93 -7.24 1.48 16.02
CA THR A 93 -6.61 0.25 16.53
C THR A 93 -6.73 0.16 18.04
N ASP A 94 -6.80 -1.04 18.60
CA ASP A 94 -6.61 -1.30 20.03
C ASP A 94 -5.16 -1.70 20.38
N ALA A 95 -4.36 -2.04 19.36
CA ALA A 95 -2.97 -2.44 19.53
C ALA A 95 -2.11 -1.30 20.08
N ARG A 96 -1.37 -1.59 21.14
CA ARG A 96 -0.49 -0.64 21.82
C ARG A 96 0.93 -0.63 21.24
N PRO A 97 1.62 0.52 21.24
CA PRO A 97 2.98 0.63 20.71
C PRO A 97 4.06 -0.06 21.57
N ASP A 98 3.86 -0.18 22.88
CA ASP A 98 4.88 -0.62 23.85
C ASP A 98 5.36 -2.08 23.64
N THR A 99 4.57 -2.88 22.95
CA THR A 99 4.91 -4.29 22.66
C THR A 99 5.88 -4.45 21.49
N GLY A 100 6.18 -3.37 20.75
CA GLY A 100 7.02 -3.41 19.54
C GLY A 100 6.36 -4.11 18.35
N GLY A 101 5.07 -4.43 18.43
CA GLY A 101 4.32 -5.06 17.35
C GLY A 101 3.95 -4.07 16.23
N LEU A 102 4.07 -4.49 14.98
CA LEU A 102 3.68 -3.72 13.78
C LEU A 102 2.29 -3.09 13.88
N SER A 103 1.32 -3.81 14.45
CA SER A 103 -0.05 -3.30 14.62
C SER A 103 -0.09 -2.01 15.43
N GLY A 104 0.70 -1.92 16.51
CA GLY A 104 0.81 -0.75 17.37
C GLY A 104 1.85 0.27 16.92
N ALA A 105 2.64 -0.03 15.88
CA ALA A 105 3.72 0.84 15.42
C ALA A 105 3.22 2.25 15.08
N THR A 106 3.90 3.26 15.61
CA THR A 106 3.45 4.65 15.55
C THR A 106 3.68 5.25 14.15
N PRO A 107 2.96 6.33 13.78
CA PRO A 107 3.23 7.03 12.53
C PRO A 107 4.68 7.55 12.45
N GLY A 108 5.29 7.91 13.58
CA GLY A 108 6.69 8.32 13.63
C GLY A 108 7.66 7.22 13.22
N GLU A 109 7.38 5.96 13.57
CA GLU A 109 8.13 4.82 13.05
C GLU A 109 7.85 4.59 11.56
N ALA A 110 6.62 4.84 11.08
CA ALA A 110 6.32 4.69 9.66
C ALA A 110 7.08 5.71 8.78
N VAL A 111 7.35 6.92 9.30
CA VAL A 111 8.17 7.93 8.60
C VAL A 111 9.62 7.47 8.40
N SER A 112 10.22 6.75 9.35
CA SER A 112 11.62 6.32 9.20
C SER A 112 11.83 5.30 8.07
N TRP A 113 10.75 4.64 7.64
CA TRP A 113 10.71 3.72 6.52
C TRP A 113 10.15 4.35 5.22
N GLY A 114 10.01 5.67 5.17
CA GLY A 114 9.48 6.38 3.99
C GLY A 114 7.99 6.13 3.71
N LYS A 115 7.25 5.47 4.62
CA LYS A 115 5.83 5.08 4.42
C LYS A 115 4.87 6.27 4.53
N ILE A 116 5.28 7.33 5.21
CA ILE A 116 4.53 8.57 5.38
C ILE A 116 5.48 9.71 5.01
N ASP A 117 4.98 10.70 4.28
CA ASP A 117 5.76 11.91 4.00
C ASP A 117 6.14 12.60 5.34
N PRO A 118 7.44 12.82 5.63
CA PRO A 118 7.88 13.46 6.86
C PRO A 118 7.19 14.79 7.17
N ASP A 119 6.88 15.58 6.13
CA ASP A 119 6.21 16.89 6.28
C ASP A 119 4.74 16.74 6.70
N MET A 120 4.16 15.57 6.47
CA MET A 120 2.76 15.25 6.79
C MET A 120 2.60 14.56 8.14
N LEU A 121 3.71 14.22 8.83
CA LEU A 121 3.69 13.59 10.16
C LEU A 121 2.79 14.29 11.19
N PRO A 122 2.78 15.64 11.30
CA PRO A 122 1.89 16.34 12.24
C PRO A 122 0.39 16.14 11.96
N GLY A 123 0.02 15.73 10.74
CA GLY A 123 -1.35 15.46 10.32
C GLY A 123 -1.79 14.00 10.49
N THR A 124 -0.95 13.14 11.06
CA THR A 124 -1.25 11.72 11.28
C THR A 124 -2.10 11.50 12.52
N VAL A 125 -3.05 10.56 12.47
CA VAL A 125 -3.97 10.29 13.58
C VAL A 125 -4.01 8.80 13.89
N VAL A 126 -3.84 8.45 15.17
CA VAL A 126 -4.09 7.11 15.70
C VAL A 126 -5.20 7.21 16.75
N CYS A 127 -6.33 6.55 16.49
CA CYS A 127 -7.43 6.42 17.44
C CYS A 127 -7.31 5.07 18.14
N TYR A 128 -7.02 5.10 19.44
CA TYR A 128 -6.96 3.91 20.27
C TYR A 128 -8.36 3.48 20.72
N MET A 129 -9.05 2.72 19.87
CA MET A 129 -10.45 2.33 20.08
C MET A 129 -10.81 1.07 19.30
N ASP A 130 -11.74 0.28 19.83
CA ASP A 130 -12.35 -0.83 19.12
C ASP A 130 -13.01 -0.37 17.80
N ASN A 131 -12.77 -1.12 16.72
CA ASN A 131 -13.27 -0.82 15.38
C ASN A 131 -14.80 -0.88 15.29
N THR A 132 -15.45 -1.72 16.10
CA THR A 132 -16.92 -1.83 16.15
C THR A 132 -17.60 -0.58 16.68
N VAL A 133 -16.87 0.29 17.38
CA VAL A 133 -17.36 1.59 17.84
C VAL A 133 -16.86 2.72 16.93
N SER A 134 -15.56 2.75 16.63
CA SER A 134 -14.95 3.86 15.90
C SER A 134 -15.37 3.91 14.42
N LEU A 135 -15.48 2.77 13.74
CA LEU A 135 -15.77 2.74 12.31
C LEU A 135 -17.21 3.18 11.97
N PRO A 136 -18.26 2.75 12.71
CA PRO A 136 -19.61 3.28 12.49
C PRO A 136 -19.72 4.78 12.74
N LEU A 137 -19.04 5.32 13.76
CA LEU A 137 -19.04 6.76 14.04
C LEU A 137 -18.36 7.56 12.92
N LEU A 138 -17.18 7.11 12.46
CA LEU A 138 -16.44 7.74 11.37
C LEU A 138 -17.27 7.73 10.07
N THR A 139 -17.86 6.58 9.73
CA THR A 139 -18.63 6.44 8.50
C THR A 139 -19.94 7.22 8.55
N ALA A 140 -20.66 7.22 9.68
CA ALA A 140 -21.86 8.02 9.87
C ALA A 140 -21.56 9.53 9.73
N TYR A 141 -20.48 10.01 10.36
CA TYR A 141 -20.04 11.39 10.21
C TYR A 141 -19.70 11.72 8.76
N ALA A 142 -18.88 10.89 8.10
CA ALA A 142 -18.44 11.13 6.73
C ALA A 142 -19.62 11.20 5.74
N LEU A 143 -20.59 10.29 5.87
CA LEU A 143 -21.78 10.24 5.03
C LEU A 143 -22.76 11.39 5.32
N ALA A 144 -22.86 11.83 6.58
CA ALA A 144 -23.75 12.93 6.97
C ALA A 144 -23.18 14.31 6.61
N ARG A 145 -21.85 14.48 6.60
CA ARG A 145 -21.19 15.78 6.44
C ARG A 145 -20.62 16.02 5.05
N HIS A 146 -20.51 15.00 4.20
CA HIS A 146 -19.92 15.15 2.87
C HIS A 146 -20.81 14.54 1.78
N ALA A 147 -20.93 15.27 0.66
CA ALA A 147 -21.58 14.75 -0.54
C ALA A 147 -20.77 13.60 -1.15
N PRO A 148 -21.43 12.65 -1.85
CA PRO A 148 -20.75 11.60 -2.60
C PRO A 148 -19.72 12.18 -3.59
N ARG A 149 -18.53 11.59 -3.62
CA ARG A 149 -17.47 11.98 -4.57
C ARG A 149 -17.56 11.15 -5.86
N PRO A 150 -17.17 11.72 -7.02
CA PRO A 150 -17.04 10.93 -8.25
C PRO A 150 -16.12 9.73 -8.05
N LEU A 151 -16.55 8.56 -8.52
CA LEU A 151 -15.80 7.32 -8.39
C LEU A 151 -14.57 7.35 -9.31
N LYS A 152 -13.38 7.04 -8.76
CA LYS A 152 -12.12 6.99 -9.53
C LYS A 152 -12.02 5.78 -10.48
N ARG A 153 -12.81 4.72 -10.23
CA ARG A 153 -12.87 3.49 -11.03
C ARG A 153 -11.48 2.89 -11.31
N LEU A 154 -10.70 2.70 -10.24
CA LEU A 154 -9.28 2.35 -10.30
C LEU A 154 -9.03 1.01 -11.01
N TYR A 155 -9.90 0.02 -10.82
CA TYR A 155 -9.73 -1.30 -11.44
C TYR A 155 -9.69 -1.23 -12.97
N GLY A 156 -10.57 -0.43 -13.58
CA GLY A 156 -10.58 -0.21 -15.04
C GLY A 156 -9.36 0.54 -15.58
N ARG A 157 -8.55 1.13 -14.70
CA ARG A 157 -7.32 1.86 -15.03
C ARG A 157 -6.04 1.08 -14.72
N ARG A 158 -6.15 -0.14 -14.17
CA ARG A 158 -5.00 -0.90 -13.63
C ARG A 158 -3.90 -1.09 -14.67
N ASP A 159 -4.26 -1.41 -15.92
CA ASP A 159 -3.29 -1.74 -16.96
C ASP A 159 -2.45 -0.50 -17.33
N ALA A 160 -3.09 0.67 -17.37
CA ALA A 160 -2.41 1.95 -17.60
C ALA A 160 -1.50 2.34 -16.43
N MET A 161 -1.95 2.15 -15.18
CA MET A 161 -1.14 2.42 -13.99
C MET A 161 0.08 1.49 -13.93
N MET A 162 -0.11 0.20 -14.25
CA MET A 162 0.96 -0.79 -14.32
C MET A 162 1.95 -0.51 -15.45
N ALA A 163 1.49 -0.03 -16.61
CA ALA A 163 2.38 0.41 -17.67
C ALA A 163 3.30 1.54 -17.20
N ARG A 164 2.74 2.57 -16.55
CA ARG A 164 3.55 3.67 -15.98
C ARG A 164 4.57 3.16 -14.95
N LEU A 165 4.16 2.30 -14.02
CA LEU A 165 5.07 1.74 -13.01
C LEU A 165 6.26 1.02 -13.67
N ARG A 166 5.99 0.23 -14.72
CA ARG A 166 7.04 -0.46 -15.48
C ARG A 166 7.97 0.52 -16.16
N ASP A 167 7.45 1.55 -16.82
CA ASP A 167 8.25 2.55 -17.52
C ASP A 167 9.18 3.31 -16.55
N GLU A 168 8.66 3.77 -15.42
CA GLU A 168 9.45 4.46 -14.39
C GLU A 168 10.49 3.53 -13.75
N TYR A 169 10.14 2.26 -13.51
CA TYR A 169 11.10 1.27 -13.02
C TYR A 169 12.24 1.02 -14.03
N GLN A 170 11.93 0.87 -15.31
CA GLN A 170 12.97 0.65 -16.34
C GLN A 170 13.93 1.85 -16.46
N ALA A 171 13.39 3.07 -16.33
CA ALA A 171 14.20 4.28 -16.28
C ALA A 171 15.12 4.29 -15.05
N ALA A 172 14.59 3.99 -13.86
CA ALA A 172 15.36 3.91 -12.63
C ALA A 172 16.44 2.81 -12.68
N LEU A 173 16.12 1.65 -13.26
CA LEU A 173 17.04 0.53 -13.42
C LEU A 173 18.20 0.88 -14.35
N THR A 174 17.90 1.54 -15.47
CA THR A 174 18.92 1.97 -16.44
C THR A 174 19.88 2.96 -15.81
N PHE A 175 19.37 3.96 -15.08
CA PHE A 175 20.19 4.91 -14.34
C PHE A 175 21.09 4.24 -13.30
N ARG A 176 20.55 3.26 -12.55
CA ARG A 176 21.30 2.47 -11.57
C ARG A 176 22.44 1.69 -12.20
N ASN A 177 22.18 1.04 -13.34
CA ASN A 177 23.17 0.24 -14.05
C ASN A 177 24.29 1.13 -14.62
N GLN A 178 23.95 2.26 -15.25
CA GLN A 178 24.93 3.23 -15.75
C GLN A 178 25.88 3.70 -14.65
N ARG A 179 25.35 4.05 -13.47
CA ARG A 179 26.17 4.48 -12.32
C ARG A 179 27.09 3.36 -11.82
N ALA A 180 26.62 2.11 -11.84
CA ALA A 180 27.44 0.96 -11.45
C ALA A 180 28.58 0.69 -12.44
N ASP A 181 28.33 0.86 -13.73
CA ASP A 181 29.34 0.70 -14.78
C ASP A 181 30.37 1.84 -14.75
N ASP A 182 29.94 3.08 -14.54
CA ASP A 182 30.81 4.24 -14.34
C ASP A 182 31.73 4.08 -13.13
N ALA A 183 31.25 3.45 -12.06
CA ALA A 183 32.04 3.18 -10.86
C ALA A 183 33.11 2.09 -11.10
N LYS A 184 32.82 1.10 -11.95
CA LYS A 184 33.77 0.04 -12.33
C LYS A 184 34.84 0.53 -13.30
N GLY A 185 34.50 1.45 -14.21
CA GLY A 185 35.44 2.01 -15.19
C GLY A 185 36.44 3.03 -14.61
N ARG A 186 36.32 3.39 -13.33
CA ARG A 186 37.22 4.31 -12.61
C ARG A 186 38.21 3.60 -11.67
N ALA A 187 38.17 2.26 -11.61
CA ALA A 187 39.10 1.42 -10.85
C ALA A 187 40.15 0.80 -11.79
#